data_AF-A0A0K2V5R3-F1
#
_entry.id   AF-A0A0K2V5R3-F1
#
_cell.length_a   1.000
_cell.length_b   1.000
_cell.length_c   1.000
_cell.angle_alpha   90.00
_cell.angle_beta   90.00
_cell.angle_gamma   90.00
#
_symmetry.space_group_name_H-M   'P 1'
#
loop_
_entity.id
_entity.type
_entity.pdbx_description
1 polymer ?
#
loop_
_entity_poly.entity_id
_entity_poly.type
_entity_poly.pdbx_seq_one_letter_code
_entity_poly.pdbx_strand_id
1 'polypeptide(L)'
;MSDENEVTVPEVEKIASLSGVLNQGGLNNEIKISPTFLRIARLIHTKKTDKDGENLPIDLDIELDKEYIINKNDGSFQFFKINITKEDLDNGVMILSESRDNFQIAFFHEGELSMVKQSEYVIEGIARNFFCLTSKKDHNYMIAEEICFNYYEYILPGNHLFCVCLNSGYCSLFCSKAQPRYEKCAERIKIERNLYQVMQEKINLLEDELKEVKKKKDGIKDKTEKLTPNTEEFISKRVNLYNDLFPKSEENHG
;
A
#
# COMPACT_ATOMS: atom_id res chain seq x y z
N MET A 1 26.84 -29.40 -46.46
CA MET A 1 27.05 -30.23 -45.26
C MET A 1 28.18 -29.58 -44.51
N SER A 2 27.84 -28.82 -43.49
CA SER A 2 28.79 -28.07 -42.66
C SER A 2 28.30 -28.21 -41.24
N ASP A 3 29.16 -28.81 -40.44
CA ASP A 3 28.92 -29.35 -39.11
C ASP A 3 28.37 -28.28 -38.15
N GLU A 4 27.18 -28.55 -37.62
CA GLU A 4 26.64 -27.86 -36.44
C GLU A 4 27.37 -28.42 -35.22
N ASN A 5 28.38 -27.69 -34.76
CA ASN A 5 28.94 -27.91 -33.42
C ASN A 5 27.90 -27.47 -32.39
N GLU A 6 27.14 -28.44 -31.87
CA GLU A 6 26.42 -28.31 -30.59
C GLU A 6 27.42 -27.99 -29.48
N VAL A 7 27.43 -26.72 -29.06
CA VAL A 7 28.11 -26.31 -27.82
C VAL A 7 27.20 -26.74 -26.67
N THR A 8 27.53 -27.86 -26.05
CA THR A 8 26.97 -28.29 -24.77
C THR A 8 27.41 -27.28 -23.70
N VAL A 9 26.47 -26.59 -23.07
CA VAL A 9 26.72 -25.63 -21.96
C VAL A 9 26.28 -26.26 -20.63
N PRO A 10 27.15 -27.04 -19.96
CA PRO A 10 26.81 -27.76 -18.72
C PRO A 10 26.71 -26.90 -17.44
N GLU A 11 26.89 -25.58 -17.52
CA GLU A 11 26.85 -24.69 -16.34
C GLU A 11 25.45 -24.11 -16.05
N VAL A 12 24.57 -24.01 -17.05
CA VAL A 12 23.22 -23.43 -16.86
C VAL A 12 22.28 -24.41 -16.13
N GLU A 13 22.43 -25.71 -16.34
CA GLU A 13 21.64 -26.74 -15.63
C GLU A 13 21.98 -26.81 -14.14
N LYS A 14 23.23 -26.53 -13.76
CA LYS A 14 23.64 -26.59 -12.35
C LYS A 14 22.98 -25.50 -11.52
N ILE A 15 22.81 -24.29 -12.05
CA ILE A 15 22.16 -23.18 -11.33
C ILE A 15 20.64 -23.43 -11.20
N ALA A 16 20.01 -24.04 -12.21
CA ALA A 16 18.62 -24.47 -12.14
C ALA A 16 18.39 -25.64 -11.15
N SER A 17 19.41 -26.46 -10.88
CA SER A 17 19.33 -27.61 -9.97
C SER A 17 19.71 -27.35 -8.50
N LEU A 18 20.22 -26.15 -8.18
CA LEU A 18 20.78 -25.83 -6.85
C LEU A 18 19.75 -25.28 -5.83
N SER A 19 18.47 -25.16 -6.21
CA SER A 19 17.40 -24.58 -5.37
C SER A 19 16.81 -25.55 -4.33
N GLY A 20 17.42 -26.70 -4.10
CA GLY A 20 16.86 -27.75 -3.26
C GLY A 20 17.42 -27.81 -1.84
N VAL A 21 17.21 -26.79 -0.98
CA VAL A 21 17.31 -26.98 0.48
C VAL A 21 16.31 -26.11 1.24
N LEU A 22 15.35 -26.79 1.89
CA LEU A 22 14.49 -26.40 3.02
C LEU A 22 13.37 -25.37 2.79
N ASN A 23 12.18 -25.88 2.45
CA ASN A 23 10.91 -25.32 2.94
C ASN A 23 10.03 -26.45 3.49
N GLN A 24 9.76 -26.41 4.79
CA GLN A 24 8.78 -27.28 5.44
C GLN A 24 7.38 -26.73 5.17
N GLY A 25 6.59 -27.47 4.38
CA GLY A 25 5.14 -27.35 4.33
C GLY A 25 4.57 -26.70 3.07
N GLY A 26 4.10 -27.54 2.14
CA GLY A 26 3.28 -27.13 1.00
C GLY A 26 3.87 -27.58 -0.33
N LEU A 27 3.07 -28.19 -1.20
CA LEU A 27 3.51 -28.76 -2.48
C LEU A 27 4.31 -27.75 -3.33
N ASN A 28 5.58 -28.08 -3.58
CA ASN A 28 6.49 -27.38 -4.47
C ASN A 28 6.06 -27.55 -5.94
N ASN A 29 5.22 -26.64 -6.44
CA ASN A 29 5.22 -26.32 -7.86
C ASN A 29 6.30 -25.26 -8.11
N GLU A 30 7.58 -25.67 -8.09
CA GLU A 30 8.66 -24.82 -8.56
C GLU A 30 8.41 -24.47 -10.03
N ILE A 31 8.20 -23.18 -10.32
CA ILE A 31 8.09 -22.73 -11.70
C ILE A 31 9.46 -22.95 -12.34
N LYS A 32 9.55 -23.87 -13.30
CA LYS A 32 10.79 -24.09 -14.03
C LYS A 32 11.00 -22.93 -15.00
N ILE A 33 12.05 -22.15 -14.77
CA ILE A 33 12.50 -21.16 -15.73
C ILE A 33 12.91 -21.87 -17.01
N SER A 34 12.16 -21.66 -18.09
CA SER A 34 12.39 -22.34 -19.36
C SER A 34 13.60 -21.75 -20.11
N PRO A 35 14.28 -22.53 -20.98
CA PRO A 35 15.33 -21.99 -21.85
C PRO A 35 14.86 -20.84 -22.76
N THR A 36 13.59 -20.87 -23.17
CA THR A 36 12.95 -19.80 -23.95
C THR A 36 12.95 -18.48 -23.20
N PHE A 37 12.74 -18.51 -21.89
CA PHE A 37 12.76 -17.33 -21.03
C PHE A 37 14.14 -16.68 -20.95
N LEU A 38 15.19 -17.50 -20.76
CA LEU A 38 16.57 -17.03 -20.74
C LEU A 38 16.98 -16.46 -22.10
N ARG A 39 16.53 -17.07 -23.20
CA ARG A 39 16.74 -16.57 -24.56
C ARG A 39 16.13 -15.18 -24.73
N ILE A 40 14.89 -14.99 -24.30
CA ILE A 40 14.18 -13.70 -24.37
C ILE A 40 14.93 -12.62 -23.58
N ALA A 41 15.35 -12.92 -22.34
CA ALA A 41 16.09 -11.95 -21.52
C ALA A 41 17.39 -11.48 -22.21
N ARG A 42 18.13 -12.41 -22.84
CA ARG A 42 19.34 -12.09 -23.64
C ARG A 42 19.01 -11.23 -24.86
N LEU A 43 17.91 -11.50 -25.55
CA LEU A 43 17.49 -10.73 -26.71
C LEU A 43 17.09 -9.29 -26.31
N ILE A 44 16.32 -9.13 -25.22
CA ILE A 44 15.98 -7.81 -24.64
C ILE A 44 17.26 -7.05 -24.29
N HIS A 45 18.21 -7.68 -23.60
CA HIS A 45 19.46 -7.03 -23.21
C HIS A 45 20.29 -6.58 -24.42
N THR A 46 20.45 -7.46 -25.43
CA THR A 46 21.25 -7.17 -26.62
C THR A 46 20.55 -6.28 -27.65
N LYS A 47 19.28 -5.92 -27.42
CA LYS A 47 18.40 -5.21 -28.36
C LYS A 47 18.35 -5.87 -29.75
N LYS A 48 18.56 -7.18 -29.80
CA LYS A 48 18.50 -7.96 -31.05
C LYS A 48 17.13 -8.59 -31.14
N THR A 49 16.49 -8.46 -32.28
CA THR A 49 15.28 -9.22 -32.60
C THR A 49 15.64 -10.70 -32.77
N ASP A 50 14.69 -11.58 -32.47
CA ASP A 50 14.87 -12.99 -32.75
C ASP A 50 15.11 -13.20 -34.26
N LYS A 51 15.94 -14.18 -34.62
CA LYS A 51 16.27 -14.47 -36.03
C LYS A 51 15.03 -14.92 -36.83
N ASP A 52 13.97 -15.32 -36.14
CA ASP A 52 12.77 -15.92 -36.73
C ASP A 52 11.58 -14.96 -36.83
N GLY A 53 11.78 -13.65 -36.61
CA GLY A 53 10.70 -12.66 -36.76
C GLY A 53 9.63 -12.70 -35.67
N GLU A 54 9.88 -13.41 -34.56
CA GLU A 54 9.04 -13.32 -33.36
C GLU A 54 9.19 -11.94 -32.72
N ASN A 55 8.05 -11.28 -32.47
CA ASN A 55 8.04 -10.04 -31.69
C ASN A 55 8.53 -10.35 -30.27
N LEU A 56 9.60 -9.70 -29.86
CA LEU A 56 10.07 -9.77 -28.48
C LEU A 56 8.93 -9.35 -27.54
N PRO A 57 8.73 -10.05 -26.41
CA PRO A 57 7.78 -9.57 -25.42
C PRO A 57 8.19 -8.18 -24.96
N ILE A 58 7.20 -7.30 -24.89
CA ILE A 58 7.38 -5.91 -24.51
C ILE A 58 7.81 -5.88 -23.04
N ASP A 59 9.03 -5.40 -22.78
CA ASP A 59 9.44 -5.01 -21.45
C ASP A 59 8.70 -3.74 -21.05
N LEU A 60 8.22 -3.71 -19.81
CA LEU A 60 7.57 -2.52 -19.26
C LEU A 60 8.60 -1.74 -18.44
N ASP A 61 8.88 -0.51 -18.85
CA ASP A 61 9.64 0.41 -18.01
C ASP A 61 8.79 0.77 -16.79
N ILE A 62 9.28 0.44 -15.60
CA ILE A 62 8.63 0.76 -14.34
C ILE A 62 9.24 1.99 -13.70
N GLU A 63 8.36 2.81 -13.12
CA GLU A 63 8.71 3.98 -12.33
C GLU A 63 8.55 3.66 -10.85
N LEU A 64 9.37 4.32 -10.04
CA LEU A 64 9.27 4.23 -8.60
C LEU A 64 7.98 4.89 -8.10
N ASP A 65 7.48 4.37 -6.99
CA ASP A 65 6.24 4.75 -6.29
C ASP A 65 4.96 4.54 -7.12
N LYS A 66 5.01 3.61 -8.09
CA LYS A 66 3.85 3.16 -8.88
C LYS A 66 3.56 1.69 -8.65
N GLU A 67 2.27 1.36 -8.67
CA GLU A 67 1.76 -0.01 -8.64
C GLU A 67 1.48 -0.49 -10.07
N TYR A 68 1.92 -1.72 -10.35
CA TYR A 68 1.77 -2.39 -11.63
C TYR A 68 0.97 -3.67 -11.43
N ILE A 69 -0.18 -3.76 -12.09
CA ILE A 69 -1.04 -4.93 -12.05
C ILE A 69 -0.75 -5.80 -13.26
N ILE A 70 -0.36 -7.05 -12.99
CA ILE A 70 -0.13 -8.08 -13.98
C ILE A 70 -1.34 -8.99 -13.98
N ASN A 71 -2.01 -9.09 -15.12
CA ASN A 71 -3.08 -10.05 -15.33
C ASN A 71 -2.77 -10.87 -16.58
N LYS A 72 -2.32 -12.11 -16.38
CA LYS A 72 -1.93 -13.02 -17.46
C LYS A 72 -2.33 -14.45 -17.14
N ASN A 73 -2.42 -15.27 -18.19
CA ASN A 73 -2.75 -16.70 -18.08
C ASN A 73 -1.66 -17.48 -17.34
N ASP A 74 -2.03 -18.67 -16.87
CA ASP A 74 -1.15 -19.58 -16.12
C ASP A 74 0.16 -19.88 -16.87
N GLY A 75 1.28 -19.91 -16.13
CA GLY A 75 2.61 -20.16 -16.69
C GLY A 75 3.18 -19.02 -17.54
N SER A 76 2.57 -17.85 -17.49
CA SER A 76 3.06 -16.66 -18.18
C SER A 76 4.13 -15.91 -17.39
N PHE A 77 4.85 -15.06 -18.10
CA PHE A 77 5.89 -14.21 -17.55
C PHE A 77 5.74 -12.77 -18.08
N GLN A 78 6.17 -11.79 -17.27
CA GLN A 78 6.22 -10.38 -17.66
C GLN A 78 7.57 -9.79 -17.28
N PHE A 79 8.27 -9.27 -18.29
CA PHE A 79 9.53 -8.56 -18.11
C PHE A 79 9.27 -7.11 -17.69
N PHE A 80 10.06 -6.66 -16.74
CA PHE A 80 10.08 -5.30 -16.22
C PHE A 80 11.49 -4.77 -16.27
N LYS A 81 11.59 -3.49 -16.63
CA LYS A 81 12.85 -2.78 -16.63
C LYS A 81 12.76 -1.60 -15.68
N ILE A 82 13.70 -1.52 -14.75
CA ILE A 82 13.78 -0.43 -13.79
C ILE A 82 15.12 0.28 -13.96
N ASN A 83 15.08 1.59 -14.08
CA ASN A 83 16.28 2.41 -13.97
C ASN A 83 16.44 2.82 -12.51
N ILE A 84 17.52 2.38 -11.89
CA ILE A 84 17.81 2.68 -10.49
C ILE A 84 19.07 3.53 -10.42
N THR A 85 18.93 4.74 -9.88
CA THR A 85 20.07 5.64 -9.70
C THR A 85 20.85 5.30 -8.43
N LYS A 86 22.06 5.86 -8.30
CA LYS A 86 22.86 5.71 -7.07
C LYS A 86 22.14 6.31 -5.85
N GLU A 87 21.45 7.43 -6.04
CA GLU A 87 20.67 8.07 -4.98
C GLU A 87 19.51 7.18 -4.51
N ASP A 88 18.86 6.48 -5.44
CA ASP A 88 17.80 5.52 -5.10
C ASP A 88 18.36 4.38 -4.26
N LEU A 89 19.52 3.81 -4.64
CA LEU A 89 20.16 2.72 -3.89
C LEU A 89 20.75 3.16 -2.55
N ASP A 90 21.18 4.41 -2.42
CA ASP A 90 21.65 4.98 -1.16
C ASP A 90 20.50 5.12 -0.15
N ASN A 91 19.29 5.40 -0.64
CA ASN A 91 18.06 5.40 0.16
C ASN A 91 17.43 4.01 0.30
N GLY A 92 17.79 3.07 -0.58
CA GLY A 92 17.19 1.75 -0.72
C GLY A 92 16.01 1.77 -1.70
N VAL A 93 15.87 0.72 -2.50
CA VAL A 93 14.70 0.50 -3.36
C VAL A 93 13.98 -0.75 -2.90
N MET A 94 12.66 -0.64 -2.74
CA MET A 94 11.81 -1.75 -2.32
C MET A 94 11.00 -2.23 -3.50
N ILE A 95 10.98 -3.55 -3.70
CA ILE A 95 10.09 -4.21 -4.65
C ILE A 95 9.21 -5.15 -3.84
N LEU A 96 7.94 -4.77 -3.69
CA LEU A 96 6.90 -5.59 -3.09
C LEU A 96 6.09 -6.24 -4.22
N SER A 97 5.77 -7.51 -4.04
CA SER A 97 4.93 -8.24 -4.99
C SER A 97 3.94 -9.12 -4.24
N GLU A 98 2.70 -9.16 -4.72
CA GLU A 98 1.60 -9.87 -4.10
C GLU A 98 0.77 -10.61 -5.15
N SER A 99 0.40 -11.85 -4.86
CA SER A 99 -0.40 -12.71 -5.74
C SER A 99 -1.25 -13.66 -4.91
N ARG A 100 -2.35 -14.16 -5.48
CA ARG A 100 -3.17 -15.19 -4.79
C ARG A 100 -2.50 -16.56 -4.78
N ASP A 101 -1.70 -16.84 -5.80
CA ASP A 101 -0.93 -18.07 -5.93
C ASP A 101 0.57 -17.81 -5.84
N ASN A 102 1.33 -18.88 -5.59
CA ASN A 102 2.78 -18.82 -5.59
C ASN A 102 3.31 -18.27 -6.91
N PHE A 103 4.35 -17.45 -6.85
CA PHE A 103 5.00 -16.88 -8.03
C PHE A 103 6.51 -16.85 -7.81
N GLN A 104 7.25 -16.57 -8.87
CA GLN A 104 8.70 -16.37 -8.80
C GLN A 104 9.10 -15.06 -9.46
N ILE A 105 10.15 -14.43 -8.94
CA ILE A 105 10.78 -13.27 -9.54
C ILE A 105 12.21 -13.65 -9.91
N ALA A 106 12.56 -13.46 -11.18
CA ALA A 106 13.87 -13.71 -11.73
C ALA A 106 14.54 -12.39 -12.12
N PHE A 107 15.76 -12.16 -11.62
CA PHE A 107 16.58 -11.01 -11.95
C PHE A 107 17.64 -11.38 -12.98
N PHE A 108 17.94 -10.42 -13.85
CA PHE A 108 18.92 -10.58 -14.91
C PHE A 108 19.98 -9.50 -14.86
N HIS A 109 21.24 -9.93 -15.00
CA HIS A 109 22.38 -9.06 -15.20
C HIS A 109 23.00 -9.36 -16.57
N GLU A 110 23.08 -8.34 -17.42
CA GLU A 110 23.61 -8.48 -18.79
C GLU A 110 22.91 -9.58 -19.64
N GLY A 111 21.63 -9.81 -19.36
CA GLY A 111 20.83 -10.85 -20.02
C GLY A 111 21.03 -12.27 -19.47
N GLU A 112 21.87 -12.44 -18.45
CA GLU A 112 22.07 -13.70 -17.75
C GLU A 112 21.31 -13.72 -16.42
N LEU A 113 20.80 -14.90 -16.05
CA LEU A 113 20.05 -15.07 -14.83
C LEU A 113 20.97 -14.87 -13.63
N SER A 114 20.73 -13.81 -12.85
CA SER A 114 21.52 -13.50 -11.66
C SER A 114 20.89 -14.05 -10.38
N MET A 115 19.56 -14.06 -10.31
CA MET A 115 18.84 -14.51 -9.12
C MET A 115 17.43 -14.95 -9.43
N VAL A 116 16.90 -15.89 -8.64
CA VAL A 116 15.50 -16.26 -8.62
C VAL A 116 15.04 -16.31 -7.18
N LYS A 117 13.90 -15.70 -6.86
CA LYS A 117 13.20 -15.95 -5.61
C LYS A 117 11.77 -16.36 -5.85
N GLN A 118 11.31 -17.29 -5.04
CA GLN A 118 9.90 -17.66 -4.95
C GLN A 118 9.18 -16.78 -3.92
N SER A 119 7.88 -16.61 -4.06
CA SER A 119 7.04 -16.03 -3.00
C SER A 119 7.27 -16.73 -1.67
N GLU A 120 7.67 -15.98 -0.65
CA GLU A 120 8.12 -16.51 0.64
C GLU A 120 7.03 -16.47 1.70
N TYR A 121 6.19 -15.43 1.70
CA TYR A 121 5.23 -15.19 2.77
C TYR A 121 3.81 -15.41 2.26
N VAL A 122 3.01 -16.17 3.01
CA VAL A 122 1.57 -16.27 2.76
C VAL A 122 0.86 -15.63 3.94
N ILE A 123 0.25 -14.46 3.72
CA ILE A 123 -0.54 -13.73 4.71
C ILE A 123 -1.98 -13.70 4.22
N GLU A 124 -2.92 -14.21 5.02
CA GLU A 124 -4.35 -14.25 4.66
C GLU A 124 -4.65 -14.95 3.31
N GLY A 125 -3.82 -15.92 2.93
CA GLY A 125 -3.95 -16.62 1.64
C GLY A 125 -3.43 -15.84 0.43
N ILE A 126 -2.69 -14.75 0.66
CA ILE A 126 -1.98 -13.99 -0.38
C ILE A 126 -0.49 -14.30 -0.27
N ALA A 127 0.08 -14.84 -1.34
CA ALA A 127 1.50 -15.05 -1.50
C ALA A 127 2.20 -13.71 -1.76
N ARG A 128 3.34 -13.46 -1.10
CA ARG A 128 4.09 -12.21 -1.15
C ARG A 128 5.59 -12.45 -1.29
N ASN A 129 6.26 -11.54 -1.98
CA ASN A 129 7.72 -11.44 -1.99
C ASN A 129 8.14 -9.97 -1.80
N PHE A 130 9.25 -9.79 -1.09
CA PHE A 130 9.81 -8.49 -0.76
C PHE A 130 11.32 -8.46 -1.06
N PHE A 131 11.76 -7.46 -1.82
CA PHE A 131 13.17 -7.17 -2.06
C PHE A 131 13.52 -5.79 -1.54
N CYS A 132 14.66 -5.68 -0.84
CA CYS A 132 15.31 -4.41 -0.58
C CYS A 132 16.66 -4.36 -1.32
N LEU A 133 16.72 -3.51 -2.34
CA LEU A 133 17.86 -3.29 -3.20
C LEU A 133 18.67 -2.09 -2.69
N THR A 134 19.96 -2.27 -2.43
CA THR A 134 20.80 -1.20 -1.83
C THR A 134 22.22 -1.18 -2.40
N SER A 135 22.87 -0.02 -2.35
CA SER A 135 24.27 0.19 -2.72
C SER A 135 25.25 -0.21 -1.60
N LYS A 136 24.75 -0.56 -0.41
CA LYS A 136 25.59 -0.81 0.78
C LYS A 136 25.17 -2.08 1.50
N LYS A 137 26.17 -2.89 1.89
CA LYS A 137 25.95 -4.19 2.53
C LYS A 137 25.38 -4.12 3.96
N ASP A 138 25.48 -2.98 4.63
CA ASP A 138 25.26 -2.85 6.09
C ASP A 138 24.19 -1.82 6.49
N HIS A 139 23.07 -1.72 5.79
CA HIS A 139 22.02 -0.75 6.14
C HIS A 139 20.74 -1.43 6.61
N ASN A 140 20.43 -1.24 7.90
CA ASN A 140 19.12 -1.58 8.48
C ASN A 140 18.12 -0.49 8.05
N TYR A 141 17.37 -0.75 6.98
CA TYR A 141 16.22 0.07 6.62
C TYR A 141 15.01 -0.38 7.44
N MET A 142 14.33 0.56 8.11
CA MET A 142 13.03 0.28 8.72
C MET A 142 11.94 0.58 7.70
N ILE A 143 11.23 -0.47 7.29
CA ILE A 143 9.98 -0.35 6.56
C ILE A 143 8.90 -0.09 7.60
N ALA A 144 8.01 0.85 7.32
CA ALA A 144 6.91 1.20 8.21
C ALA A 144 6.08 -0.07 8.53
N GLU A 145 5.97 -0.35 9.83
CA GLU A 145 5.19 -1.41 10.47
C GLU A 145 5.61 -2.87 10.14
N GLU A 146 6.26 -3.49 11.13
CA GLU A 146 6.42 -4.94 11.38
C GLU A 146 7.25 -5.84 10.46
N ILE A 147 7.98 -5.31 9.48
CA ILE A 147 8.74 -6.18 8.58
C ILE A 147 10.25 -5.86 8.61
N CYS A 148 10.94 -6.41 9.60
CA CYS A 148 12.40 -6.51 9.62
C CYS A 148 12.84 -7.71 8.76
N PHE A 149 13.03 -7.48 7.47
CA PHE A 149 13.58 -8.48 6.56
C PHE A 149 15.08 -8.26 6.34
N ASN A 150 15.89 -9.25 6.74
CA ASN A 150 17.34 -9.32 6.49
C ASN A 150 17.69 -9.61 5.01
N TYR A 151 16.78 -9.34 4.07
CA TYR A 151 16.94 -9.67 2.66
C TYR A 151 17.39 -8.43 1.87
N TYR A 152 18.60 -7.96 2.19
CA TYR A 152 19.27 -6.93 1.41
C TYR A 152 19.98 -7.56 0.23
N GLU A 153 19.62 -7.13 -0.96
CA GLU A 153 20.32 -7.49 -2.17
C GLU A 153 21.14 -6.32 -2.69
N TYR A 154 22.41 -6.61 -2.93
CA TYR A 154 23.31 -5.64 -3.49
C TYR A 154 23.18 -5.65 -5.01
N ILE A 155 22.83 -4.49 -5.57
CA ILE A 155 22.86 -4.27 -7.01
C ILE A 155 23.62 -2.98 -7.33
N LEU A 156 24.23 -2.93 -8.51
CA LEU A 156 24.88 -1.72 -9.00
C LEU A 156 23.82 -0.74 -9.53
N PRO A 157 24.02 0.59 -9.47
CA PRO A 157 23.14 1.53 -10.16
C PRO A 157 23.09 1.24 -11.67
N GLY A 158 21.92 1.34 -12.28
CA GLY A 158 21.77 1.10 -13.72
C GLY A 158 20.37 0.67 -14.14
N ASN A 159 20.30 0.12 -15.36
CA ASN A 159 19.08 -0.49 -15.88
C ASN A 159 19.06 -1.96 -15.49
N HIS A 160 18.08 -2.36 -14.69
CA HIS A 160 17.89 -3.74 -14.28
C HIS A 160 16.71 -4.33 -15.00
N LEU A 161 16.89 -5.54 -15.50
CA LEU A 161 15.82 -6.36 -16.05
C LEU A 161 15.46 -7.40 -15.00
N PHE A 162 14.19 -7.49 -14.67
CA PHE A 162 13.67 -8.60 -13.90
C PHE A 162 12.36 -9.05 -14.48
N CYS A 163 11.88 -10.19 -14.03
CA CYS A 163 10.66 -10.76 -14.54
C CYS A 163 9.89 -11.46 -13.45
N VAL A 164 8.57 -11.27 -13.48
CA VAL A 164 7.62 -11.98 -12.64
C VAL A 164 7.07 -13.16 -13.44
N CYS A 165 7.23 -14.36 -12.88
CA CYS A 165 6.73 -15.63 -13.40
C CYS A 165 5.53 -16.06 -12.53
N LEU A 166 4.34 -16.12 -13.13
CA LEU A 166 3.10 -16.40 -12.42
C LEU A 166 2.69 -17.86 -12.60
N ASN A 167 2.27 -18.50 -11.52
CA ASN A 167 1.54 -19.77 -11.62
C ASN A 167 0.13 -19.55 -12.16
N SER A 168 -0.54 -18.48 -11.71
CA SER A 168 -1.86 -18.13 -12.22
C SER A 168 -2.12 -16.62 -12.22
N GLY A 169 -2.95 -16.20 -13.17
CA GLY A 169 -3.79 -15.00 -13.13
C GLY A 169 -3.12 -13.67 -12.79
N TYR A 170 -2.95 -13.40 -11.49
CA TYR A 170 -2.86 -12.04 -10.94
C TYR A 170 -1.63 -11.83 -10.05
N CYS A 171 -0.89 -10.76 -10.32
CA CYS A 171 0.11 -10.24 -9.39
C CYS A 171 0.09 -8.71 -9.38
N SER A 172 0.11 -8.12 -8.18
CA SER A 172 0.46 -6.72 -8.00
C SER A 172 1.97 -6.61 -7.75
N LEU A 173 2.61 -5.64 -8.37
CA LEU A 173 4.01 -5.29 -8.19
C LEU A 173 4.09 -3.81 -7.84
N PHE A 174 4.65 -3.50 -6.68
CA PHE A 174 4.85 -2.14 -6.20
C PHE A 174 6.34 -1.89 -5.97
N CYS A 175 6.88 -0.91 -6.69
CA CYS A 175 8.28 -0.50 -6.52
C CYS A 175 8.29 0.86 -5.84
N SER A 176 9.08 1.05 -4.78
CA SER A 176 9.18 2.33 -4.07
C SER A 176 10.58 2.62 -3.58
N LYS A 177 10.86 3.88 -3.27
CA LYS A 177 12.07 4.25 -2.54
C LYS A 177 11.88 3.94 -1.05
N ALA A 178 12.81 3.22 -0.45
CA ALA A 178 12.87 3.12 0.99
C ALA A 178 13.12 4.53 1.56
N GLN A 179 12.40 4.85 2.63
CA GLN A 179 12.53 6.18 3.24
C GLN A 179 13.91 6.32 3.91
N PRO A 180 14.55 7.48 3.78
CA PRO A 180 15.85 7.71 4.41
C PRO A 180 15.77 7.60 5.94
N ARG A 181 16.93 7.25 6.52
CA ARG A 181 17.20 6.95 7.94
C ARG A 181 16.24 7.56 8.97
N TYR A 182 15.91 6.69 9.93
CA TYR A 182 15.15 6.88 11.18
C TYR A 182 15.15 8.29 11.79
N GLU A 183 16.25 9.06 11.77
CA GLU A 183 16.34 10.37 12.41
C GLU A 183 15.32 11.39 11.87
N LYS A 184 15.20 11.55 10.54
CA LYS A 184 14.25 12.52 9.96
C LYS A 184 12.80 12.07 10.12
N CYS A 185 12.54 10.77 10.01
CA CYS A 185 11.20 10.21 10.19
C CYS A 185 10.78 10.27 11.67
N ALA A 186 11.68 9.98 12.61
CA ALA A 186 11.42 10.08 14.05
C ALA A 186 11.18 11.53 14.47
N GLU A 187 11.95 12.49 13.94
CA GLU A 187 11.69 13.91 14.15
C GLU A 187 10.32 14.32 13.62
N ARG A 188 9.96 13.91 12.41
CA ARG A 188 8.65 14.22 11.83
C ARG A 188 7.51 13.58 12.62
N ILE A 189 7.64 12.31 13.01
CA ILE A 189 6.66 11.61 13.86
C ILE A 189 6.52 12.31 15.21
N LYS A 190 7.61 12.79 15.81
CA LYS A 190 7.59 13.55 17.06
C LYS A 190 6.86 14.88 16.89
N ILE A 191 7.10 15.59 15.79
CA ILE A 191 6.40 16.85 15.46
C ILE A 191 4.89 16.58 15.30
N GLU A 192 4.51 15.59 14.49
CA GLU A 192 3.11 15.23 14.25
C GLU A 192 2.39 14.77 15.54
N ARG A 193 3.06 13.97 16.38
CA ARG A 193 2.52 13.58 17.70
C ARG A 193 2.28 14.78 18.61
N ASN A 194 3.19 15.74 18.64
CA ASN A 194 3.02 16.96 19.43
C ASN A 194 1.85 17.80 18.90
N LEU A 195 1.72 17.95 17.58
CA LEU A 195 0.60 18.66 16.95
C LEU A 195 -0.74 17.98 17.28
N TYR A 196 -0.77 16.65 17.23
CA TYR A 196 -1.95 15.87 17.58
C TYR A 196 -2.35 16.08 19.05
N GLN A 197 -1.40 16.05 19.99
CA GLN A 197 -1.67 16.33 21.40
C GLN A 197 -2.25 17.73 21.62
N VAL A 198 -1.66 18.76 21.00
CA VAL A 198 -2.16 20.14 21.08
C VAL A 198 -3.58 20.26 20.50
N MET A 199 -3.86 19.59 19.38
CA MET A 199 -5.22 19.57 18.81
C MET A 199 -6.20 18.85 19.72
N GLN A 200 -5.79 17.76 20.36
CA GLN A 200 -6.66 17.02 21.27
C GLN A 200 -6.98 17.80 22.55
N GLU A 201 -6.03 18.56 23.09
CA GLU A 201 -6.29 19.50 24.18
C GLU A 201 -7.30 20.58 23.78
N LYS A 202 -7.19 21.14 22.57
CA LYS A 202 -8.16 22.11 22.05
C LYS A 202 -9.56 21.51 21.87
N ILE A 203 -9.64 20.27 21.40
CA ILE A 203 -10.93 19.56 21.27
C ILE A 203 -11.57 19.39 22.65
N ASN A 204 -10.81 18.94 23.65
CA ASN A 204 -11.33 18.78 25.01
C ASN A 204 -11.87 20.10 25.59
N LEU A 205 -11.16 21.22 25.37
CA LEU A 205 -11.64 22.55 25.78
C LEU A 205 -12.96 22.92 25.09
N LEU A 206 -13.06 22.71 23.78
CA LEU A 206 -14.29 22.98 23.01
C LEU A 206 -15.45 22.10 23.46
N GLU A 207 -15.20 20.84 23.82
CA GLU A 207 -16.23 19.94 24.35
C GLU A 207 -16.79 20.43 25.69
N ASP A 208 -15.93 20.95 26.57
CA ASP A 208 -16.36 21.50 27.85
C ASP A 208 -17.13 22.83 27.68
N GLU A 209 -16.68 23.70 26.77
CA GLU A 209 -17.44 24.90 26.38
C GLU A 209 -18.82 24.53 25.81
N LEU A 210 -18.90 23.50 24.96
CA LEU A 210 -20.16 23.01 24.40
C LEU A 210 -21.11 22.52 25.48
N LYS A 211 -20.60 21.79 26.50
CA LYS A 211 -21.40 21.34 27.65
C LYS A 211 -21.96 22.52 28.43
N GLU A 212 -21.16 23.56 28.68
CA GLU A 212 -21.63 24.78 29.35
C GLU A 212 -22.74 25.47 28.56
N VAL A 213 -22.57 25.64 27.24
CA VAL A 213 -23.56 26.27 26.38
C VAL A 213 -24.86 25.48 26.36
N LYS A 214 -24.79 24.14 26.28
CA LYS A 214 -25.97 23.27 26.38
C LYS A 214 -26.69 23.45 27.72
N LYS A 215 -25.96 23.46 28.83
CA LYS A 215 -26.54 23.69 30.16
C LYS A 215 -27.23 25.05 30.28
N LYS A 216 -26.62 26.11 29.73
CA LYS A 216 -27.22 27.46 29.69
C LYS A 216 -28.48 27.48 28.82
N LYS A 217 -28.46 26.82 27.66
CA LYS A 217 -29.62 26.68 26.77
C LYS A 217 -30.78 25.96 27.46
N ASP A 218 -30.51 24.83 28.11
CA ASP A 218 -31.53 24.04 28.81
C ASP A 218 -32.13 24.85 29.98
N GLY A 219 -31.29 25.56 30.74
CA GLY A 219 -31.78 26.44 31.81
C GLY A 219 -32.66 27.61 31.32
N ILE A 220 -32.40 28.15 30.12
CA ILE A 220 -33.27 29.15 29.48
C ILE A 220 -34.59 28.51 29.03
N LYS A 221 -34.51 27.31 28.44
CA LYS A 221 -35.68 26.55 28.00
C LYS A 221 -36.63 26.28 29.17
N ASP A 222 -36.12 25.77 30.28
CA ASP A 222 -36.90 25.49 31.50
C ASP A 222 -37.56 26.76 32.08
N LYS A 223 -36.83 27.89 32.09
CA LYS A 223 -37.39 29.18 32.55
C LYS A 223 -38.52 29.65 31.65
N THR A 224 -38.35 29.50 30.35
CA THR A 224 -39.35 29.90 29.35
C THR A 224 -40.60 29.04 29.47
N GLU A 225 -40.44 27.72 29.57
CA GLU A 225 -41.55 26.77 29.77
C GLU A 225 -42.34 27.04 31.05
N LYS A 226 -41.72 27.57 32.11
CA LYS A 226 -42.40 27.97 33.37
C LYS A 226 -43.08 29.34 33.28
N LEU A 227 -42.56 30.26 32.47
CA LEU A 227 -43.12 31.60 32.32
C LEU A 227 -44.43 31.57 31.51
N THR A 228 -44.53 30.71 30.50
CA THR A 228 -45.73 30.59 29.65
C THR A 228 -47.01 30.29 30.45
N PRO A 229 -47.10 29.23 31.28
CA PRO A 229 -48.29 28.92 32.06
C PRO A 229 -48.60 29.98 33.12
N ASN A 230 -47.58 30.55 33.77
CA ASN A 230 -47.78 31.65 34.72
C ASN A 230 -48.43 32.86 34.02
N THR A 231 -47.99 33.18 32.80
CA THR A 231 -48.52 34.30 32.03
C THR A 231 -49.96 34.03 31.59
N GLU A 232 -50.26 32.81 31.14
CA GLU A 232 -51.64 32.39 30.81
C GLU A 232 -52.56 32.43 32.04
N GLU A 233 -52.07 32.01 33.21
CA GLU A 233 -52.81 32.09 34.47
C GLU A 233 -53.07 33.54 34.87
N PHE A 234 -52.07 34.43 34.76
CA PHE A 234 -52.24 35.86 35.04
C PHE A 234 -53.23 36.51 34.07
N ILE A 235 -53.16 36.20 32.78
CA ILE A 235 -54.12 36.69 31.78
C ILE A 235 -55.53 36.21 32.13
N SER A 236 -55.70 34.92 32.43
CA SER A 236 -56.99 34.32 32.79
C SER A 236 -57.59 34.95 34.05
N LYS A 237 -56.78 35.12 35.10
CA LYS A 237 -57.18 35.83 36.33
C LYS A 237 -57.64 37.25 36.04
N ARG A 238 -56.93 37.97 35.16
CA ARG A 238 -57.26 39.36 34.80
C ARG A 238 -58.54 39.45 33.98
N VAL A 239 -58.77 38.52 33.05
CA VAL A 239 -60.02 38.43 32.27
C VAL A 239 -61.21 38.16 33.18
N ASN A 240 -61.08 37.23 34.13
CA ASN A 240 -62.15 36.96 35.10
C ASN A 240 -62.47 38.20 35.94
N LEU A 241 -61.44 38.91 36.43
CA LEU A 241 -61.60 40.15 37.20
C LEU A 241 -62.34 41.25 36.41
N TYR A 242 -62.05 41.37 35.11
CA TYR A 242 -62.78 42.31 34.25
C TYR A 242 -64.25 41.90 34.06
N ASN A 243 -64.53 40.61 33.89
CA ASN A 243 -65.89 40.11 33.77
C ASN A 243 -66.70 40.29 35.07
N ASP A 244 -66.04 40.18 36.23
CA ASP A 244 -66.67 40.39 37.54
C ASP A 244 -66.94 41.87 37.85
N LEU A 245 -66.04 42.78 37.44
CA LEU A 245 -66.15 44.23 37.68
C LEU A 245 -67.07 44.93 36.67
N PHE A 246 -67.13 44.40 35.45
CA PHE A 246 -67.98 44.89 34.39
C PHE A 246 -68.89 43.76 33.93
N PRO A 247 -69.79 43.25 34.80
CA PRO A 247 -70.76 42.27 34.38
C PRO A 247 -71.53 42.90 33.22
N LYS A 248 -71.61 42.17 32.10
CA LYS A 248 -72.31 42.64 30.91
C LYS A 248 -73.66 43.22 31.33
N SER A 249 -73.91 44.47 30.96
CA SER A 249 -75.23 45.07 31.00
C SER A 249 -76.10 44.43 29.90
N GLU A 250 -76.35 43.14 30.01
CA GLU A 250 -77.31 42.39 29.20
C GLU A 250 -78.43 41.95 30.14
N GLU A 251 -79.19 42.93 30.65
CA GLU A 251 -80.55 42.78 31.18
C GLU A 251 -81.02 44.16 31.65
N ASN A 252 -81.49 45.00 30.72
CA ASN A 252 -82.48 46.07 30.95
C ASN A 252 -82.90 46.83 29.68
N HIS A 253 -82.89 46.19 28.51
CA HIS A 253 -83.69 46.62 27.35
C HIS A 253 -84.19 45.39 26.60
N GLY A 254 -85.38 44.93 27.00
CA GLY A 254 -86.13 43.81 26.43
C GLY A 254 -87.32 43.48 27.31
#